data_AF-A0A1Y4N2I3-F1
#
_entry.id   AF-A0A1Y4N2I3-F1
#
_cell.length_a   1.000
_cell.length_b   1.000
_cell.length_c   1.000
_cell.angle_alpha   90.00
_cell.angle_beta   90.00
_cell.angle_gamma   90.00
#
_symmetry.space_group_name_H-M   'P 1'
#
loop_
_entity.id
_entity.type
_entity.pdbx_description
1 polymer ?
#
loop_
_entity_poly.entity_id
_entity_poly.type
_entity_poly.pdbx_seq_one_letter_code
_entity_poly.pdbx_strand_id
1 'polypeptide(L)'
;MEQERSANILIGGEEYTLLLTTKATKEIAGRYGGLENLGEKLMKSENFEMAIGEIVWLITLLANQSILVYNLKNKENPKDLLTEEMVELLTAPADLAGYKTAITEALYKGTKRNIESETDTKNAQVG
;
A
#
# COMPACT_ATOMS: atom_id res chain seq x y z
N MET A 1 -15.42 3.65 2.09
CA MET A 1 -15.00 2.78 0.97
C MET A 1 -13.51 2.90 0.64
N GLU A 2 -12.96 3.95 0.00
CA GLU A 2 -11.51 4.01 -0.31
C GLU A 2 -10.60 4.23 0.92
N GLN A 3 -11.07 5.01 1.92
CA GLN A 3 -10.31 5.25 3.16
C GLN A 3 -10.16 4.00 4.05
N GLU A 4 -11.03 3.00 3.89
CA GLU A 4 -10.98 1.77 4.70
C GLU A 4 -9.94 0.77 4.21
N ARG A 5 -9.41 0.98 2.98
CA ARG A 5 -8.47 0.07 2.31
C ARG A 5 -7.08 0.66 2.08
N SER A 6 -6.80 1.81 2.71
CA SER A 6 -5.58 2.59 2.46
C SER A 6 -4.93 3.10 3.74
N ALA A 7 -3.70 3.58 3.60
CA ALA A 7 -2.97 4.33 4.62
C ALA A 7 -2.42 5.61 3.99
N ASN A 8 -2.28 6.68 4.77
CA ASN A 8 -1.77 7.95 4.28
C ASN A 8 -0.37 8.18 4.85
N ILE A 9 0.48 8.82 4.04
CA ILE A 9 1.84 9.20 4.40
C ILE A 9 2.12 10.62 3.90
N LEU A 10 3.18 11.24 4.41
CA LEU A 10 3.72 12.49 3.89
C LEU A 10 5.04 12.22 3.20
N ILE A 11 5.23 12.73 1.98
CA ILE A 11 6.51 12.71 1.25
C ILE A 11 6.78 14.15 0.81
N GLY A 12 7.92 14.72 1.18
CA GLY A 12 8.26 16.10 0.78
C GLY A 12 7.26 17.17 1.24
N GLY A 13 6.47 16.90 2.29
CA GLY A 13 5.41 17.80 2.77
C GLY A 13 4.06 17.65 2.07
N GLU A 14 3.92 16.74 1.10
CA GLU A 14 2.65 16.41 0.45
C GLU A 14 2.08 15.09 0.94
N GLU A 15 0.75 15.01 1.06
CA GLU A 15 0.07 13.79 1.48
C GLU A 15 -0.17 12.84 0.30
N TYR A 16 0.24 11.57 0.47
CA TYR A 16 0.01 10.50 -0.48
C TYR A 16 -0.76 9.34 0.15
N THR A 17 -1.66 8.74 -0.63
CA THR A 17 -2.42 7.56 -0.23
C THR A 17 -1.77 6.29 -0.75
N LEU A 18 -1.35 5.42 0.16
CA LEU A 18 -0.89 4.07 -0.13
C LEU A 18 -2.08 3.15 -0.36
N LEU A 19 -2.16 2.58 -1.56
CA LEU A 19 -3.26 1.72 -1.97
C LEU A 19 -2.74 0.40 -2.52
N LEU A 20 -3.16 -0.72 -1.91
CA LEU A 20 -2.89 -2.05 -2.45
C LEU A 20 -3.95 -2.40 -3.50
N THR A 21 -3.58 -2.27 -4.77
CA THR A 21 -4.40 -2.72 -5.92
C THR A 21 -3.98 -4.11 -6.37
N THR A 22 -4.80 -4.77 -7.19
CA THR A 22 -4.43 -6.04 -7.84
C THR A 22 -3.16 -5.92 -8.70
N LYS A 23 -2.92 -4.75 -9.32
CA LYS A 23 -1.67 -4.48 -10.03
C LYS A 23 -0.48 -4.49 -9.07
N ALA A 24 -0.52 -3.73 -7.99
CA ALA A 24 0.54 -3.72 -6.98
C ALA A 24 0.77 -5.11 -6.36
N THR A 25 -0.31 -5.85 -6.06
CA THR A 25 -0.22 -7.25 -5.58
C THR A 25 0.58 -8.13 -6.55
N LYS A 26 0.36 -8.00 -7.87
CA LYS A 26 1.11 -8.76 -8.87
C LYS A 26 2.60 -8.38 -8.90
N GLU A 27 2.91 -7.09 -8.84
CA GLU A 27 4.32 -6.63 -8.82
C GLU A 27 5.04 -7.13 -7.55
N ILE A 28 4.38 -7.03 -6.38
CA ILE A 28 4.91 -7.55 -5.11
C ILE A 28 5.10 -9.07 -5.18
N ALA A 29 4.10 -9.81 -5.67
CA ALA A 29 4.22 -11.26 -5.80
C ALA A 29 5.38 -11.65 -6.75
N GLY A 30 5.57 -10.92 -7.84
CA GLY A 30 6.70 -11.14 -8.76
C GLY A 30 8.07 -10.90 -8.12
N ARG A 31 8.20 -9.88 -7.26
CA ARG A 31 9.47 -9.52 -6.60
C ARG A 31 9.80 -10.37 -5.38
N TYR A 32 8.80 -10.71 -4.57
CA TYR A 32 8.98 -11.38 -3.27
C TYR A 32 8.50 -12.84 -3.27
N GLY A 33 7.92 -13.33 -4.37
CA GLY A 33 7.34 -14.68 -4.44
C GLY A 33 6.00 -14.84 -3.70
N GLY A 34 5.36 -13.75 -3.31
CA GLY A 34 4.09 -13.74 -2.56
C GLY A 34 4.01 -12.54 -1.60
N LEU A 35 2.79 -12.22 -1.13
CA LEU A 35 2.60 -11.16 -0.14
C LEU A 35 3.05 -11.61 1.25
N GLU A 36 2.90 -12.89 1.55
CA GLU A 36 3.34 -13.55 2.77
C GLU A 36 4.86 -13.42 2.97
N ASN A 37 5.63 -13.58 1.89
CA ASN A 37 7.09 -13.45 1.91
C ASN A 37 7.52 -11.99 2.13
N LEU A 38 6.77 -11.03 1.58
CA LEU A 38 7.00 -9.61 1.88
C LEU A 38 6.78 -9.32 3.37
N GLY A 39 5.69 -9.83 3.95
CA GLY A 39 5.40 -9.66 5.37
C GLY A 39 6.52 -10.18 6.27
N GLU A 40 7.05 -11.37 5.97
CA GLU A 40 8.19 -11.93 6.70
C GLU A 40 9.45 -11.05 6.56
N LYS A 41 9.75 -10.59 5.35
CA LYS A 41 10.94 -9.77 5.07
C LYS A 41 10.87 -8.40 5.75
N LEU A 42 9.69 -7.77 5.79
CA LEU A 42 9.48 -6.53 6.53
C LEU A 42 9.70 -6.73 8.04
N MET A 43 9.29 -7.86 8.60
CA MET A 43 9.46 -8.13 10.04
C MET A 43 10.90 -8.47 10.44
N LYS A 44 11.64 -9.18 9.58
CA LYS A 44 13.00 -9.68 9.86
C LYS A 44 14.15 -8.77 9.41
N SER A 45 13.88 -7.62 8.78
CA SER A 45 14.95 -6.76 8.24
C SER A 45 15.77 -6.10 9.36
N GLU A 46 16.86 -6.74 9.75
CA GLU A 46 17.89 -6.23 10.68
C GLU A 46 18.96 -5.39 9.94
N ASN A 47 19.04 -5.50 8.61
CA ASN A 47 19.96 -4.70 7.79
C ASN A 47 19.27 -3.45 7.24
N PHE A 48 19.53 -2.32 7.90
CA PHE A 48 18.88 -1.03 7.64
C PHE A 48 19.07 -0.52 6.20
N GLU A 49 20.26 -0.71 5.61
CA GLU A 49 20.57 -0.17 4.28
C GLU A 49 19.80 -0.88 3.16
N MET A 50 19.75 -2.22 3.19
CA MET A 50 18.89 -2.98 2.27
C MET A 50 17.40 -2.73 2.52
N ALA A 51 17.00 -2.41 3.76
CA ALA A 51 15.62 -2.10 4.09
C ALA A 51 15.16 -0.76 3.48
N ILE A 52 16.05 0.22 3.33
CA ILE A 52 15.70 1.54 2.74
C ILE A 52 15.20 1.37 1.31
N GLY A 53 15.99 0.73 0.44
CA GLY A 53 15.60 0.58 -0.97
C GLY A 53 14.28 -0.18 -1.14
N GLU A 54 14.04 -1.20 -0.32
CA GLU A 54 12.77 -1.95 -0.36
C GLU A 54 11.58 -1.11 0.15
N ILE A 55 11.78 -0.29 1.19
CA ILE A 55 10.77 0.65 1.70
C ILE A 55 10.45 1.71 0.64
N VAL A 56 11.47 2.32 0.05
CA VAL A 56 11.34 3.32 -1.02
C VAL A 56 10.55 2.74 -2.19
N TRP A 57 10.91 1.55 -2.65
CA TRP A 57 10.20 0.88 -3.73
C TRP A 57 8.73 0.60 -3.38
N LEU A 58 8.45 0.09 -2.18
CA LEU A 58 7.09 -0.19 -1.72
C LEU A 58 6.24 1.08 -1.62
N ILE A 59 6.79 2.15 -1.05
CA ILE A 59 6.13 3.46 -0.96
C ILE A 59 5.81 3.98 -2.35
N THR A 60 6.80 4.00 -3.23
CA THR A 60 6.65 4.47 -4.62
C THR A 60 5.55 3.67 -5.33
N LEU A 61 5.59 2.33 -5.25
CA LEU A 61 4.61 1.46 -5.87
C LEU A 61 3.19 1.72 -5.35
N LEU A 62 3.00 1.73 -4.03
CA LEU A 62 1.69 1.82 -3.38
C LEU A 62 1.09 3.23 -3.49
N ALA A 63 1.89 4.28 -3.34
CA ALA A 63 1.44 5.66 -3.54
C ALA A 63 1.01 5.89 -4.99
N ASN A 64 1.80 5.40 -5.95
CA ASN A 64 1.46 5.53 -7.36
C ASN A 64 0.15 4.82 -7.73
N GLN A 65 -0.30 3.82 -6.98
CA GLN A 65 -1.58 3.18 -7.29
C GLN A 65 -2.76 4.14 -7.13
N SER A 66 -2.77 4.98 -6.10
CA SER A 66 -3.85 5.96 -5.92
C SER A 66 -3.80 7.03 -7.01
N ILE A 67 -2.60 7.46 -7.40
CA ILE A 67 -2.38 8.40 -8.52
C ILE A 67 -2.87 7.80 -9.84
N LEU A 68 -2.54 6.54 -10.12
CA LEU A 68 -2.99 5.85 -11.32
C LEU A 68 -4.52 5.70 -11.35
N VAL A 69 -5.15 5.38 -10.23
CA VAL A 69 -6.63 5.34 -10.12
C VAL A 69 -7.24 6.71 -10.39
N TYR A 70 -6.65 7.79 -9.87
CA TYR A 70 -7.07 9.16 -10.18
C TYR A 70 -6.92 9.45 -11.68
N ASN A 71 -5.77 9.14 -12.28
CA ASN A 71 -5.45 9.41 -13.68
C ASN A 71 -6.37 8.64 -14.64
N LEU A 72 -6.82 7.43 -14.29
CA LEU A 72 -7.81 6.68 -15.08
C LEU A 72 -9.13 7.44 -15.25
N LYS A 73 -9.53 8.20 -14.22
CA LYS A 73 -10.78 8.99 -14.21
C LYS A 73 -10.58 10.42 -14.71
N ASN A 74 -9.35 10.95 -14.68
CA ASN A 74 -9.03 12.35 -14.98
C ASN A 74 -7.97 12.44 -16.09
N LYS A 75 -8.35 12.09 -17.32
CA LYS A 75 -7.41 12.02 -18.45
C LYS A 75 -6.92 13.39 -18.94
N GLU A 76 -7.70 14.44 -18.70
CA GLU A 76 -7.38 15.80 -19.17
C GLU A 76 -6.39 16.53 -18.27
N ASN A 77 -6.26 16.10 -17.01
CA ASN A 77 -5.33 16.68 -16.04
C ASN A 77 -4.72 15.56 -15.17
N PRO A 78 -3.85 14.72 -15.74
CA PRO A 78 -3.21 13.65 -14.99
C PRO A 78 -2.22 14.23 -13.98
N LYS A 79 -2.07 13.55 -12.84
CA LYS A 79 -1.01 13.79 -11.87
C LYS A 79 0.24 13.01 -12.25
N ASP A 80 1.40 13.59 -11.96
CA ASP A 80 2.68 12.91 -12.13
C ASP A 80 2.85 11.75 -11.15
N LEU A 81 3.55 10.71 -11.61
CA LEU A 81 3.91 9.58 -10.77
C LEU A 81 5.18 9.87 -10.00
N LEU A 82 5.26 9.32 -8.80
CA LEU A 82 6.49 9.30 -8.01
C LEU A 82 7.51 8.36 -8.64
N THR A 83 8.78 8.75 -8.61
CA THR A 83 9.92 7.87 -8.86
C THR A 83 10.60 7.49 -7.54
N GLU A 84 11.35 6.39 -7.53
CA GLU A 84 12.12 5.99 -6.34
C GLU A 84 13.13 7.08 -5.95
N GLU A 85 13.78 7.71 -6.92
CA GLU A 85 14.70 8.85 -6.70
C GLU A 85 13.99 10.04 -6.03
N MET A 86 12.78 10.40 -6.48
CA MET A 86 12.01 11.48 -5.82
C MET A 86 11.70 11.12 -4.37
N VAL A 87 11.29 9.88 -4.11
CA VAL A 87 10.99 9.42 -2.75
C VAL A 87 12.26 9.42 -1.90
N GLU A 88 13.40 8.97 -2.41
CA GLU A 88 14.68 9.04 -1.68
C GLU A 88 15.09 10.47 -1.33
N LEU A 89 14.96 11.40 -2.27
CA LEU A 89 15.32 12.81 -2.07
C LEU A 89 14.37 13.55 -1.12
N LEU A 90 13.10 13.17 -1.09
CA LEU A 90 12.05 13.86 -0.34
C LEU A 90 11.75 13.23 1.04
N THR A 91 12.55 12.26 1.46
CA THR A 91 12.35 11.55 2.73
C THR A 91 13.59 11.59 3.62
N ALA A 92 13.36 11.67 4.93
CA ALA A 92 14.43 11.61 5.92
C ALA A 92 14.51 10.19 6.52
N PRO A 93 15.68 9.78 7.04
CA PRO A 93 15.82 8.49 7.73
C PRO A 93 14.83 8.29 8.89
N ALA A 94 14.38 9.38 9.52
CA ALA A 94 13.38 9.35 10.59
C ALA A 94 11.98 8.92 10.11
N ASP A 95 11.63 9.16 8.84
CA ASP A 95 10.31 8.85 8.28
C ASP A 95 10.12 7.36 8.01
N LEU A 96 11.23 6.62 7.82
CA LEU A 96 11.23 5.21 7.41
C LEU A 96 10.44 4.29 8.35
N ALA A 97 10.50 4.55 9.66
CA ALA A 97 9.73 3.79 10.63
C ALA A 97 8.21 4.00 10.47
N GLY A 98 7.80 5.24 10.16
CA GLY A 98 6.42 5.60 9.84
C GLY A 98 5.96 4.94 8.54
N TYR A 99 6.79 4.97 7.50
CA TYR A 99 6.50 4.32 6.22
C TYR A 99 6.33 2.82 6.35
N LYS A 100 7.18 2.14 7.12
CA LYS A 100 7.02 0.71 7.38
C LYS A 100 5.64 0.41 7.98
N THR A 101 5.21 1.21 8.95
CA THR A 101 3.90 1.07 9.59
C THR A 101 2.77 1.28 8.57
N ALA A 102 2.84 2.36 7.78
CA ALA A 102 1.83 2.67 6.77
C ALA A 102 1.76 1.62 5.64
N ILE A 103 2.89 1.06 5.22
CA ILE A 103 2.94 -0.05 4.26
C ILE A 103 2.20 -1.25 4.85
N THR A 104 2.54 -1.67 6.06
CA THR A 104 1.89 -2.82 6.72
C THR A 104 0.39 -2.59 6.85
N GLU A 105 -0.03 -1.38 7.21
CA GLU A 105 -1.44 -1.00 7.31
C GLU A 105 -2.16 -1.08 5.95
N ALA A 106 -1.57 -0.51 4.89
CA ALA A 106 -2.14 -0.54 3.54
C ALA A 106 -2.26 -1.99 3.01
N LEU A 107 -1.25 -2.83 3.25
CA LEU A 107 -1.27 -4.25 2.88
C LEU A 107 -2.37 -5.00 3.65
N TYR A 108 -2.45 -4.80 4.96
CA TYR A 108 -3.45 -5.45 5.80
C TYR A 108 -4.87 -5.04 5.37
N LYS A 109 -5.13 -3.74 5.23
CA LYS A 109 -6.44 -3.23 4.83
C LYS A 109 -6.82 -3.64 3.40
N GLY A 110 -5.86 -3.68 2.47
CA GLY A 110 -6.11 -4.08 1.08
C GLY A 110 -6.32 -5.59 0.88
N THR A 111 -5.80 -6.42 1.79
CA THR A 111 -6.02 -7.88 1.78
C THR A 111 -7.23 -8.31 2.62
N LYS A 112 -7.75 -7.42 3.47
CA LYS A 112 -8.98 -7.68 4.23
C LYS A 112 -10.15 -7.83 3.25
N ARG A 113 -10.58 -9.08 3.02
CA ARG A 113 -11.89 -9.38 2.43
C ARG A 113 -12.92 -8.53 3.16
N ASN A 114 -13.90 -7.95 2.47
CA ASN A 114 -15.14 -7.48 3.11
C ASN A 114 -15.80 -8.71 3.78
N ILE A 115 -15.35 -9.10 4.97
CA ILE A 115 -16.06 -10.03 5.85
C ILE A 115 -17.14 -9.20 6.56
N GLU A 116 -18.01 -8.64 5.75
CA GLU A 116 -19.41 -8.40 6.06
C GLU A 116 -20.18 -9.07 4.93
N SER A 117 -19.91 -10.37 4.71
CA SER A 117 -20.92 -11.22 4.09
C SER A 117 -21.95 -11.43 5.18
N GLU A 118 -23.10 -10.77 5.02
CA GLU A 118 -24.35 -10.95 5.75
C GLU A 118 -24.41 -12.26 6.55
N THR A 119 -24.21 -12.18 7.87
CA THR A 119 -24.72 -13.20 8.78
C THR A 119 -25.97 -12.68 9.48
N ASP A 120 -27.02 -12.48 8.69
CA ASP A 120 -28.39 -12.62 9.20
C ASP A 120 -29.25 -13.39 8.18
N THR A 121 -28.76 -14.56 7.78
CA THR A 121 -29.64 -15.63 7.28
C THR A 121 -29.99 -16.55 8.44
N LYS A 122 -30.74 -16.03 9.43
CA LYS A 122 -31.54 -16.91 10.29
C LYS A 122 -32.85 -17.20 9.56
N ASN A 123 -32.82 -18.25 8.74
CA ASN A 123 -34.00 -19.08 8.54
C ASN A 123 -34.45 -19.61 9.91
N ALA A 124 -35.50 -19.00 10.45
CA ALA A 124 -36.38 -19.61 11.45
C ALA A 124 -37.81 -19.34 10.96
N GLN A 125 -38.74 -20.28 10.86
CA GLN A 125 -38.79 -21.73 10.99
C GLN A 125 -40.14 -22.07 10.34
N VAL A 126 -40.21 -23.08 9.47
CA VAL A 126 -41.50 -23.65 9.05
C VAL A 126 -42.11 -24.39 10.25
N GLY A 127 -43.35 -24.05 10.58
CA GLY A 127 -44.16 -24.65 11.64
C GLY A 127 -45.51 -23.97 11.72
#